data_AF-A0A1E7IF43-F1
#
_entry.id   AF-A0A1E7IF43-F1
#
_cell.length_a   1.000
_cell.length_b   1.000
_cell.length_c   1.000
_cell.angle_alpha   90.00
_cell.angle_beta   90.00
_cell.angle_gamma   90.00
#
_symmetry.space_group_name_H-M   'P 1'
#
loop_
_entity.id
_entity.type
_entity.pdbx_description
1 polymer ?
#
loop_
_entity_poly.entity_id
_entity_poly.type
_entity_poly.pdbx_seq_one_letter_code
_entity_poly.pdbx_strand_id
1 'polypeptide(L)' 'MSKTPFNIQDQYLNQARKERVRVLIMMMSGQKLEGFIKSFDSFCVLVECSGDLLLYKHA' A
#
# COMPACT_ATOMS: atom_id res chain seq x y z
N MET A 1 4.73 -28.93 -4.68
CA MET A 1 4.43 -27.64 -4.02
C MET A 1 3.21 -27.05 -4.72
N SER A 2 2.11 -26.80 -4.02
CA SER A 2 0.97 -26.11 -4.61
C SER A 2 1.42 -24.71 -5.06
N LYS A 3 1.09 -24.31 -6.29
CA LYS A 3 1.34 -22.94 -6.74
C LYS A 3 0.53 -22.02 -5.83
N THR A 4 1.21 -21.23 -5.02
CA THR A 4 0.56 -20.16 -4.24
C THR A 4 -0.22 -19.31 -5.23
N PRO A 5 -1.52 -19.09 -5.01
CA PRO A 5 -2.34 -18.27 -5.90
C PRO A 5 -1.65 -16.93 -6.13
N PHE A 6 -1.63 -16.47 -7.38
CA PHE A 6 -1.00 -15.22 -7.76
C PHE A 6 -1.78 -14.05 -7.15
N ASN A 7 -1.30 -13.51 -6.03
CA ASN A 7 -1.91 -12.35 -5.37
C ASN A 7 -1.31 -11.05 -5.93
N ILE A 8 -2.01 -10.46 -6.90
CA ILE A 8 -1.61 -9.21 -7.56
C ILE A 8 -1.45 -8.07 -6.55
N GLN A 9 -2.32 -7.99 -5.54
CA GLN A 9 -2.28 -6.92 -4.54
C GLN A 9 -0.98 -6.97 -3.76
N ASP A 10 -0.63 -8.14 -3.21
CA ASP A 10 0.59 -8.29 -2.41
C ASP A 10 1.84 -8.05 -3.25
N GLN A 11 1.85 -8.53 -4.50
CA GLN A 11 2.98 -8.31 -5.40
C GLN A 11 3.16 -6.82 -5.73
N TYR A 12 2.09 -6.11 -6.06
CA TYR A 12 2.14 -4.69 -6.37
C TYR A 12 2.61 -3.87 -5.15
N LEU A 13 1.98 -4.08 -3.99
CA LEU A 13 2.34 -3.35 -2.76
C LEU A 13 3.78 -3.66 -2.32
N ASN A 14 4.22 -4.92 -2.46
CA ASN A 14 5.58 -5.31 -2.09
C ASN A 14 6.61 -4.75 -3.07
N GLN A 15 6.32 -4.71 -4.36
CA GLN A 15 7.20 -4.10 -5.35
C GLN A 15 7.36 -2.60 -5.08
N ALA A 16 6.24 -1.88 -4.93
CA ALA A 16 6.24 -0.46 -4.61
C ALA A 16 6.98 -0.15 -3.30
N ARG A 17 6.82 -0.99 -2.27
CA ARG A 17 7.56 -0.89 -1.00
C ARG A 17 9.07 -1.12 -1.18
N LYS A 18 9.47 -2.20 -1.87
CA LYS A 18 10.89 -2.57 -2.06
C LYS A 18 11.67 -1.55 -2.88
N GLU A 19 11.05 -1.06 -3.96
CA GLU A 19 11.67 -0.07 -4.84
C GLU A 19 11.47 1.36 -4.35
N ARG A 20 10.79 1.54 -3.21
CA ARG A 20 10.44 2.84 -2.64
C ARG A 20 9.81 3.76 -3.69
N VAL A 21 8.84 3.22 -4.42
CA VAL A 21 8.08 3.94 -5.45
C VAL A 21 7.18 4.95 -4.76
N ARG A 22 7.20 6.20 -5.24
CA ARG A 22 6.27 7.24 -4.78
C ARG A 22 4.88 6.92 -5.31
N VAL A 23 3.92 6.71 -4.42
CA VAL A 23 2.55 6.35 -4.76
C VAL A 23 1.58 7.50 -4.47
N LEU A 24 0.58 7.64 -5.33
CA LEU A 24 -0.60 8.47 -5.08
C LEU A 24 -1.75 7.56 -4.65
N ILE A 25 -2.25 7.76 -3.43
CA ILE A 25 -3.37 7.03 -2.86
C ILE A 25 -4.60 7.93 -2.90
N MET A 26 -5.69 7.43 -3.46
CA MET A 26 -6.98 8.11 -3.51
C MET A 26 -7.93 7.41 -2.54
N MET A 27 -8.37 8.14 -1.51
CA MET A 27 -9.33 7.64 -0.52
C MET A 27 -10.75 7.67 -1.09
N MET A 28 -11.68 6.91 -0.51
CA MET A 28 -13.08 6.94 -0.95
C MET A 28 -13.74 8.31 -0.74
N SER A 29 -13.24 9.10 0.22
CA SER A 29 -13.64 10.50 0.41
C SER A 29 -13.22 11.45 -0.72
N GLY A 30 -12.39 10.98 -1.66
CA GLY A 30 -11.79 11.79 -2.72
C GLY A 30 -10.49 12.50 -2.32
N GLN A 31 -10.07 12.42 -1.04
CA GLN A 31 -8.78 12.93 -0.60
C GLN A 31 -7.64 12.17 -1.28
N LYS A 32 -6.57 12.89 -1.61
CA LYS A 32 -5.36 12.33 -2.19
C LYS A 32 -4.21 12.42 -1.19
N LEU A 33 -3.46 11.33 -1.06
CA LEU A 33 -2.24 11.23 -0.25
C LEU A 33 -1.11 10.79 -1.16
N GLU A 34 0.06 11.42 -1.04
CA GLU A 34 1.24 11.04 -1.80
C GLU A 34 2.37 10.67 -0.84
N GLY A 35 2.99 9.52 -1.05
CA GLY A 35 3.99 9.00 -0.11
C GLY A 35 4.63 7.70 -0.58
N PHE A 36 5.22 6.96 0.36
CA PHE A 36 5.89 5.68 0.12
C PHE A 36 5.30 4.58 1.00
N ILE A 37 5.06 3.39 0.44
CA ILE A 37 4.60 2.26 1.25
C ILE A 37 5.76 1.77 2.12
N LYS A 38 5.57 1.73 3.44
CA LYS A 38 6.52 1.16 4.41
C LYS A 38 6.22 -0.30 4.74
N SER A 39 4.93 -0.63 4.92
CA SER A 39 4.45 -1.98 5.25
C SER A 39 2.98 -2.13 4.86
N PHE A 40 2.49 -3.37 4.81
CA PHE A 40 1.07 -3.66 4.61
C PHE A 40 0.74 -5.05 5.16
N ASP A 41 -0.53 -5.25 5.48
CA ASP A 41 -1.12 -6.55 5.79
C ASP A 41 -2.41 -6.73 4.98
N SER A 42 -3.26 -7.68 5.36
CA SER A 42 -4.53 -7.94 4.67
C SER A 42 -5.49 -6.74 4.66
N PHE A 43 -5.45 -5.86 5.66
CA PHE A 43 -6.45 -4.80 5.88
C PHE A 43 -5.88 -3.39 5.83
N CYS A 44 -4.58 -3.23 6.09
CA CYS A 44 -3.95 -1.94 6.30
C CYS A 44 -2.71 -1.74 5.43
N VAL A 45 -2.38 -0.48 5.16
CA VAL A 45 -1.13 -0.05 4.51
C VAL A 45 -0.53 1.06 5.36
N LEU A 46 0.73 0.88 5.78
CA LEU A 46 1.52 1.93 6.43
C LEU A 46 2.26 2.74 5.37
N VAL A 47 2.01 4.04 5.33
CA VAL A 47 2.54 4.95 4.31
C VAL A 47 3.34 6.07 4.97
N GLU A 48 4.53 6.35 4.43
CA GLU A 48 5.37 7.50 4.76
C GLU A 48 4.93 8.70 3.92
N CYS A 49 4.33 9.71 4.56
CA CYS A 49 3.99 11.00 3.94
C CYS A 49 4.73 12.14 4.68
N SER A 50 4.01 13.07 5.30
CA SER A 50 4.54 14.05 6.29
C SER A 50 4.85 13.41 7.66
N GLY A 51 4.68 12.09 7.76
CA GLY A 51 4.77 11.25 8.93
C GLY A 51 4.25 9.86 8.56
N ASP A 52 4.30 8.93 9.51
CA ASP A 52 3.78 7.59 9.32
C ASP A 52 2.25 7.59 9.47
N LEU A 53 1.54 7.18 8.43
CA LEU A 53 0.07 7.07 8.41
C LEU A 53 -0.34 5.62 8.17
N LEU A 54 -1.17 5.08 9.06
CA LEU A 54 -1.80 3.78 8.88
C LEU A 54 -3.15 3.97 8.17
N LEU A 55 -3.26 3.47 6.95
CA LEU A 55 -4.48 3.55 6.14
C LEU A 55 -5.19 2.20 6.12
N TYR A 56 -6.50 2.20 6.36
CA TYR A 56 -7.34 1.03 6.13
C TYR A 56 -7.71 0.95 4.65
N LYS A 57 -7.62 -0.24 4.05
CA LYS A 57 -7.91 -0.47 2.62
C LYS A 57 -9.37 -0.21 2.22
N HIS A 58 -10.29 -0.10 3.18
CA HIS A 58 -11.72 0.14 2.93
C HIS A 58 -12.12 1.62 3.01
N ALA A 59 -11.19 2.52 3.32
CA ALA A 59 -11.44 3.94 3.58
C ALA A 59 -11.35 4.83 2.33
#